data_AF-A0A370AWN9-F1
#
_entry.id   AF-A0A370AWN9-F1
#
_cell.length_a   1.000
_cell.length_b   1.000
_cell.length_c   1.000
_cell.angle_alpha   90.00
_cell.angle_beta   90.00
_cell.angle_gamma   90.00
#
_symmetry.space_group_name_H-M   'P 1'
#
loop_
_entity.id
_entity.type
_entity.pdbx_description
1 polymer ?
#
loop_
_entity_poly.entity_id
_entity_poly.type
_entity_poly.pdbx_seq_one_letter_code
_entity_poly.pdbx_strand_id
1 'polypeptide(L)'
;MTIVKNIEESGLEESERNAPSYRIISPEKLLSHLEPMKEQLKKRRPQKCLTILEELEDFSIPENMRQHMNELKQSIKKYQLKAALNQLENLSSIYGNSGS
;
A
#
# COMPACT_ATOMS: atom_id res chain seq x y z
N MET A 1 48.06 42.73 -11.28
CA MET A 1 48.01 42.02 -9.99
C MET A 1 46.93 42.70 -9.17
N THR A 2 45.77 42.15 -8.85
CA THR A 2 45.34 40.76 -8.70
C THR A 2 43.81 40.73 -8.78
N ILE A 3 43.26 39.85 -9.61
CA ILE A 3 41.85 39.43 -9.55
C ILE A 3 41.79 38.34 -8.47
N VAL A 4 41.04 38.57 -7.40
CA VAL A 4 40.59 37.54 -6.44
C VAL A 4 39.09 37.75 -6.24
N LYS A 5 38.28 36.98 -6.96
CA LYS A 5 37.74 35.66 -6.60
C LYS A 5 36.49 35.83 -5.71
N ASN A 6 35.30 35.77 -6.31
CA ASN A 6 34.56 34.56 -6.70
C ASN A 6 33.82 33.90 -5.54
N ILE A 7 32.52 33.72 -5.81
CA ILE A 7 31.62 32.65 -5.39
C ILE A 7 30.81 32.98 -4.13
N GLU A 8 29.68 33.66 -4.38
CA GLU A 8 28.41 33.29 -3.77
C GLU A 8 28.18 31.81 -4.07
N GLU A 9 28.60 30.94 -3.14
CA GLU A 9 28.25 29.52 -3.21
C GLU A 9 26.86 29.41 -2.62
N SER A 10 25.91 29.40 -3.55
CA SER A 10 24.54 28.97 -3.39
C SER A 10 24.41 27.92 -2.29
N GLY A 11 23.52 28.18 -1.35
CA GLY A 11 23.00 27.18 -0.42
C GLY A 11 22.48 26.00 -1.23
N LEU A 12 23.30 24.97 -1.33
CA LEU A 12 22.84 23.62 -1.55
C LEU A 12 22.21 23.18 -0.24
N GLU A 13 20.99 23.64 0.01
CA GLU A 13 20.03 22.81 0.74
C GLU A 13 19.84 21.58 -0.15
N GLU A 14 20.68 20.57 0.06
CA GLU A 14 20.39 19.21 -0.31
C GLU A 14 19.07 18.88 0.35
N SER A 15 18.00 19.07 -0.43
CA SER A 15 16.72 18.45 -0.22
C SER A 15 17.00 16.94 -0.30
N GLU A 16 17.41 16.38 0.83
CA GLU A 16 17.35 14.96 1.10
C GLU A 16 15.91 14.59 0.78
N ARG A 17 15.76 14.01 -0.40
CA ARG A 17 14.57 13.35 -0.84
C ARG A 17 14.32 12.29 0.21
N ASN A 18 13.51 12.63 1.20
CA ASN A 18 12.81 11.71 2.08
C ASN A 18 11.88 10.89 1.17
N ALA A 19 12.48 10.03 0.36
CA ALA A 19 11.76 8.92 -0.21
C ALA A 19 11.34 8.11 1.01
N PRO A 20 10.04 8.03 1.34
CA PRO A 20 9.60 7.13 2.38
C PRO A 20 10.20 5.77 2.07
N SER A 21 10.94 5.24 3.03
CA SER A 21 11.60 3.94 2.92
C SER A 21 10.52 2.88 2.99
N TYR A 22 9.71 2.76 1.94
CA TYR A 22 8.57 1.86 1.87
C TYR A 22 9.07 0.45 2.13
N ARG A 23 8.53 -0.19 3.16
CA ARG A 23 8.88 -1.58 3.45
C ARG A 23 8.24 -2.43 2.36
N ILE A 24 9.04 -3.11 1.56
CA ILE A 24 8.54 -4.06 0.57
C ILE A 24 7.80 -5.17 1.32
N ILE A 25 6.53 -5.38 0.98
CA ILE A 25 5.71 -6.41 1.60
C ILE A 25 5.54 -7.58 0.63
N SER A 26 5.82 -8.79 1.10
CA SER A 26 5.57 -10.02 0.33
C SER A 26 4.07 -10.25 0.16
N PRO A 27 3.61 -10.88 -0.94
CA PRO A 27 2.21 -11.17 -1.19
C PRO A 27 1.53 -11.95 -0.06
N GLU A 28 2.22 -12.94 0.51
CA GLU A 28 1.72 -13.73 1.65
C GLU A 28 1.50 -12.84 2.89
N LYS A 29 2.46 -11.96 3.17
CA LYS A 29 2.38 -11.04 4.31
C LYS A 29 1.29 -9.98 4.12
N LEU A 30 1.06 -9.55 2.88
CA LEU A 30 -0.06 -8.69 2.52
C LEU A 30 -1.40 -9.40 2.76
N LEU A 31 -1.52 -10.67 2.35
CA LEU A 31 -2.72 -11.47 2.61
C LEU A 31 -2.99 -11.64 4.11
N SER A 32 -1.96 -11.88 4.93
CA SER A 32 -2.10 -11.93 6.39
C SER A 32 -2.57 -10.58 6.96
N HIS A 33 -2.12 -9.44 6.42
CA HIS A 33 -2.62 -8.12 6.80
C HIS A 33 -4.11 -7.92 6.45
N LEU A 34 -4.56 -8.51 5.34
CA LEU A 34 -5.94 -8.38 4.87
C LEU A 34 -6.87 -9.44 5.46
N GLU A 35 -6.36 -10.45 6.14
CA GLU A 35 -7.16 -11.48 6.82
C GLU A 35 -8.23 -10.90 7.78
N PRO A 36 -7.89 -9.97 8.71
CA PRO A 36 -8.91 -9.35 9.56
C PRO A 36 -9.95 -8.57 8.75
N MET A 37 -9.61 -8.09 7.55
CA MET A 37 -10.52 -7.38 6.68
C MET A 37 -11.66 -8.26 6.17
N LYS A 38 -11.44 -9.58 5.98
CA LYS A 38 -12.49 -10.55 5.62
C LYS A 38 -13.63 -10.51 6.63
N GLU A 39 -13.30 -10.47 7.92
CA GLU A 39 -14.30 -10.42 8.99
C GLU A 39 -15.04 -9.07 9.01
N GLN A 40 -14.32 -7.96 8.82
CA GLN A 40 -14.92 -6.63 8.79
C GLN A 40 -15.87 -6.45 7.59
N LEU A 41 -15.52 -7.01 6.43
CA LEU A 41 -16.38 -7.04 5.25
C LEU A 41 -17.67 -7.84 5.51
N LYS A 42 -17.56 -9.03 6.14
CA LYS A 42 -18.72 -9.84 6.55
C LYS A 42 -19.62 -9.12 7.56
N LYS A 43 -19.02 -8.41 8.52
CA LYS A 43 -19.72 -7.56 9.52
C LYS A 43 -20.23 -6.24 8.94
N ARG A 44 -20.05 -5.99 7.64
CA ARG A 44 -20.42 -4.77 6.92
C ARG A 44 -19.84 -3.48 7.52
N ARG A 45 -18.56 -3.53 7.92
CA ARG A 45 -17.82 -2.40 8.53
C ARG A 45 -16.76 -1.84 7.56
N PRO A 46 -17.15 -1.06 6.54
CA PRO A 46 -16.22 -0.52 5.54
C PRO A 46 -15.15 0.40 6.13
N GLN A 47 -15.49 1.18 7.16
CA GLN A 47 -14.52 2.07 7.81
C GLN A 47 -13.34 1.29 8.40
N LYS A 48 -13.60 0.14 9.04
CA LYS A 48 -12.53 -0.73 9.56
C LYS A 48 -11.69 -1.34 8.44
N CYS A 49 -12.28 -1.59 7.28
CA CYS A 49 -11.54 -2.07 6.11
C CYS A 49 -10.63 -0.99 5.54
N LEU A 50 -11.09 0.27 5.51
CA LEU A 50 -10.28 1.41 5.07
C LEU A 50 -9.08 1.62 5.99
N THR A 51 -9.27 1.53 7.32
CA THR A 51 -8.14 1.64 8.27
C THR A 51 -7.05 0.60 8.00
N ILE A 52 -7.42 -0.66 7.73
CA ILE A 52 -6.45 -1.72 7.39
C ILE A 52 -5.72 -1.40 6.08
N LEU A 53 -6.40 -0.79 5.11
CA LEU A 53 -5.79 -0.37 3.85
C LEU A 53 -4.91 0.87 4.00
N GLU A 54 -5.19 1.75 4.96
CA GLU A 54 -4.36 2.91 5.29
C GLU A 54 -3.03 2.47 5.91
N GLU A 55 -3.04 1.44 6.76
CA GLU A 55 -1.79 0.83 7.29
C GLU A 55 -0.91 0.26 6.18
N LEU A 56 -1.47 -0.06 5.01
CA LEU A 56 -0.75 -0.56 3.85
C LEU A 56 -0.13 0.56 2.99
N GLU A 57 -0.44 1.83 3.24
CA GLU A 57 0.14 2.97 2.50
C GLU A 57 1.62 3.19 2.82
N ASP A 58 2.09 2.71 3.98
CA ASP A 58 3.51 2.68 4.36
C ASP A 58 4.32 1.54 3.69
N PHE A 59 3.65 0.61 3.02
CA PHE A 59 4.28 -0.55 2.40
C PHE A 59 4.33 -0.43 0.87
N SER A 60 5.43 -0.93 0.28
CA SER A 60 5.53 -1.06 -1.17
C SER A 60 4.84 -2.36 -1.60
N ILE A 61 3.58 -2.25 -1.99
CA ILE A 61 2.78 -3.36 -2.53
C ILE A 61 3.32 -3.75 -3.92
N PRO A 62 3.55 -5.04 -4.20
CA PRO A 62 4.05 -5.46 -5.50
C PRO A 62 3.04 -5.14 -6.61
N GLU A 63 3.54 -4.79 -7.80
CA GLU A 63 2.73 -4.22 -8.89
C GLU A 63 1.56 -5.14 -9.31
N ASN A 64 1.80 -6.45 -9.31
CA ASN A 64 0.80 -7.48 -9.60
C ASN A 64 -0.39 -7.48 -8.61
N MET A 65 -0.16 -7.09 -7.35
CA MET A 65 -1.23 -6.97 -6.35
C MET A 65 -1.79 -5.56 -6.24
N ARG A 66 -1.02 -4.55 -6.65
CA ARG A 66 -1.40 -3.13 -6.53
C ARG A 66 -2.72 -2.83 -7.24
N GLN A 67 -2.92 -3.41 -8.42
CA GLN A 67 -4.18 -3.28 -9.16
C GLN A 67 -5.35 -3.83 -8.34
N HIS A 68 -5.23 -5.07 -7.85
CA HIS A 68 -6.27 -5.71 -7.04
C HIS A 68 -6.55 -4.98 -5.73
N MET A 69 -5.53 -4.39 -5.09
CA MET A 69 -5.68 -3.54 -3.91
C MET A 69 -6.45 -2.26 -4.21
N ASN A 70 -6.16 -1.61 -5.33
CA ASN A 70 -6.90 -0.42 -5.73
C ASN A 70 -8.37 -0.75 -6.04
N GLU A 71 -8.63 -1.84 -6.77
CA GLU A 71 -9.99 -2.33 -7.02
C GLU A 71 -10.74 -2.64 -5.72
N LEU A 72 -10.08 -3.30 -4.76
CA LEU A 72 -10.63 -3.61 -3.46
C LEU A 72 -10.99 -2.34 -2.66
N LYS A 73 -10.08 -1.35 -2.62
CA LYS A 73 -10.30 -0.03 -1.99
C LYS A 73 -11.50 0.68 -2.63
N GLN A 74 -11.62 0.64 -3.95
CA GLN A 74 -12.76 1.22 -4.69
C GLN A 74 -14.08 0.52 -4.37
N SER A 75 -14.12 -0.82 -4.35
CA SER A 75 -15.30 -1.59 -3.98
C SER A 75 -15.77 -1.24 -2.56
N ILE A 76 -14.84 -1.10 -1.61
CA ILE A 76 -15.15 -0.70 -0.23
C ILE A 76 -15.71 0.72 -0.18
N LYS A 77 -15.08 1.68 -0.88
CA LYS A 77 -15.56 3.08 -0.96
C LYS A 77 -16.96 3.18 -1.57
N LYS A 78 -17.29 2.33 -2.54
CA LYS A 78 -18.62 2.23 -3.16
C LYS A 78 -19.61 1.41 -2.33
N TYR A 79 -19.26 0.99 -1.11
CA TYR A 79 -20.07 0.12 -0.24
C TYR A 79 -20.43 -1.24 -0.88
N GLN A 80 -19.67 -1.68 -1.89
CA GLN A 80 -19.85 -2.96 -2.57
C GLN A 80 -19.13 -4.09 -1.80
N LEU A 81 -19.49 -4.28 -0.53
CA LEU A 81 -18.75 -5.15 0.40
C LEU A 81 -18.76 -6.63 -0.01
N LYS A 82 -19.82 -7.09 -0.68
CA LYS A 82 -19.89 -8.45 -1.23
C LYS A 82 -18.89 -8.64 -2.38
N ALA A 83 -18.73 -7.64 -3.24
CA ALA A 83 -17.75 -7.67 -4.32
C ALA A 83 -16.33 -7.59 -3.77
N ALA A 84 -16.10 -6.71 -2.79
CA ALA A 84 -14.83 -6.60 -2.07
C ALA A 84 -14.43 -7.91 -1.39
N LEU A 85 -15.39 -8.60 -0.74
CA LEU A 85 -15.13 -9.90 -0.11
C LEU A 85 -14.71 -10.94 -1.15
N ASN A 86 -15.43 -11.02 -2.28
CA ASN A 86 -15.09 -11.96 -3.35
C ASN A 86 -13.71 -11.65 -3.97
N GLN A 87 -13.37 -10.37 -4.16
CA GLN A 87 -12.05 -9.96 -4.62
C GLN A 87 -10.95 -10.40 -3.65
N LEU A 88 -11.19 -10.25 -2.34
CA LEU A 88 -10.25 -10.64 -1.30
C LEU A 88 -10.08 -12.16 -1.20
N GLU A 89 -11.15 -12.93 -1.39
CA GLU A 89 -11.09 -14.40 -1.47
C GLU A 89 -10.33 -14.86 -2.71
N ASN A 90 -10.54 -14.22 -3.85
CA ASN A 90 -9.81 -14.52 -5.08
C ASN A 90 -8.30 -14.22 -4.94
N LEU A 91 -7.94 -13.07 -4.36
CA LEU A 91 -6.56 -12.74 -4.01
C LEU A 91 -5.92 -13.80 -3.11
N SER A 92 -6.65 -14.24 -2.09
CA SER A 92 -6.21 -15.30 -1.19
C SER A 92 -6.03 -16.64 -1.91
N SER A 93 -6.79 -16.91 -2.97
CA SER A 93 -6.66 -18.13 -3.76
C SER A 93 -5.48 -18.08 -4.73
N ILE A 94 -5.28 -16.94 -5.40
CA ILE A 94 -4.20 -16.71 -6.37
C ILE A 94 -2.83 -16.70 -5.67
N TYR A 95 -2.75 -16.06 -4.50
CA TYR A 95 -1.47 -15.79 -3.83
C TYR A 95 -1.30 -16.52 -2.48
N GLY A 96 -2.34 -17.19 -1.98
CA GLY A 96 -2.30 -17.92 -0.70
C GLY A 96 -2.02 -19.42 -0.84
N ASN A 97 -1.71 -19.92 -2.03
CA ASN A 97 -1.23 -21.29 -2.23
C ASN A 97 0.30 -21.31 -2.33
N SER A 98 0.95 -21.33 -1.17
CA SER A 98 2.33 -21.81 -0.99
C SER A 98 2.34 -22.73 0.23
N GLY A 99 1.86 -23.96 0.03
CA GLY A 99 1.75 -24.95 1.10
C GLY A 99 0.95 -26.18 0.68
N SER A 100 1.50 -26.96 -0.26
CA SER A 100 1.26 -28.41 -0.33
C SER A 100 2.30 -29.12 0.52
#